data_AF-A0A560BNG8-F1
#
_entry.id   AF-A0A560BNG8-F1
#
_cell.length_a   1.000
_cell.length_b   1.000
_cell.length_c   1.000
_cell.angle_alpha   90.00
_cell.angle_beta   90.00
_cell.angle_gamma   90.00
#
_symmetry.space_group_name_H-M   'P 1'
#
loop_
_entity.id
_entity.type
_entity.pdbx_description
1 polymer ?
#
loop_
_entity_poly.entity_id
_entity_poly.type
_entity_poly.pdbx_seq_one_letter_code
_entity_poly.pdbx_strand_id
1 'polypeptide(L)'
;MGKKHPTARDDAYAVGGAFTGIGSGGEATPRGKFNVSIWGAFVATVALERSFDGGTTWLNCTRPDGTANAFTASVSLVCDEPETGVLYRLICSSYTSGTVNWRISQ
;
A
#
# COMPACT_ATOMS: atom_id res chain seq x y z
N MET A 1 -29.16 -13.42 -27.99
CA MET A 1 -28.15 -12.34 -27.80
C MET A 1 -28.02 -12.11 -26.29
N GLY A 2 -27.28 -12.97 -25.60
CA GLY A 2 -27.15 -12.92 -24.15
C GLY A 2 -26.13 -11.85 -23.75
N LYS A 3 -26.52 -10.92 -22.87
CA LYS A 3 -25.58 -9.99 -22.25
C LYS A 3 -24.56 -10.83 -21.48
N LYS A 4 -23.30 -10.78 -21.92
CA LYS A 4 -22.19 -11.39 -21.20
C LYS A 4 -22.19 -10.84 -19.76
N HIS A 5 -22.14 -11.74 -18.79
CA HIS A 5 -21.75 -11.41 -17.43
C HIS A 5 -20.42 -10.67 -17.51
N PRO A 6 -20.27 -9.46 -16.94
CA PRO A 6 -18.96 -8.81 -16.92
C PRO A 6 -18.07 -9.66 -16.01
N THR A 7 -17.19 -10.47 -16.59
CA THR A 7 -16.02 -11.01 -15.89
C THR A 7 -14.93 -9.95 -15.97
N ALA A 8 -15.13 -8.84 -15.27
CA ALA A 8 -14.26 -7.68 -15.35
C ALA A 8 -13.42 -7.59 -14.07
N ARG A 9 -12.13 -7.91 -14.20
CA ARG A 9 -11.07 -7.14 -13.55
C ARG A 9 -10.61 -6.05 -14.55
N ASP A 10 -11.58 -5.35 -15.16
CA ASP A 10 -11.30 -4.36 -16.22
C ASP A 10 -11.17 -2.94 -15.63
N ASP A 11 -11.23 -2.85 -14.30
CA ASP A 11 -11.03 -1.70 -13.45
C ASP A 11 -9.75 -1.91 -12.62
N ALA A 12 -8.78 -1.00 -12.74
CA ALA A 12 -7.55 -1.03 -11.97
C ALA A 12 -7.86 -1.16 -10.48
N TYR A 13 -7.39 -2.25 -9.85
CA TYR A 13 -7.63 -2.47 -8.43
C TYR A 13 -6.83 -1.44 -7.65
N ALA A 14 -7.49 -0.56 -6.91
CA ALA A 14 -6.84 0.51 -6.17
C ALA A 14 -7.43 0.70 -4.78
N VAL A 15 -6.54 0.85 -3.81
CA VAL A 15 -6.87 1.25 -2.44
C VAL A 15 -6.05 2.49 -2.14
N GLY A 16 -6.66 3.50 -1.53
CA GLY A 16 -5.98 4.75 -1.25
C GLY A 16 -6.68 5.55 -0.16
N GLY A 17 -5.99 6.59 0.30
CA GLY A 17 -6.51 7.44 1.36
C GLY A 17 -5.52 8.52 1.73
N ALA A 18 -5.72 9.09 2.93
CA ALA A 18 -4.81 10.06 3.50
C ALA A 18 -4.60 9.79 4.98
N PHE A 19 -3.37 9.97 5.46
CA PHE A 19 -3.07 10.06 6.88
C PHE A 19 -3.03 11.53 7.31
N THR A 20 -3.79 11.83 8.36
CA THR A 20 -3.77 13.10 9.12
C THR A 20 -3.41 12.86 10.59
N GLY A 21 -2.79 11.71 10.85
CA GLY A 21 -2.38 11.19 12.16
C GLY A 21 -1.63 9.87 12.01
N ILE A 22 -1.27 9.25 13.13
CA ILE A 22 -0.71 7.89 13.18
C ILE A 22 -1.85 6.89 12.92
N GLY A 23 -1.56 5.81 12.18
CA GLY A 23 -2.53 4.75 11.92
C GLY A 23 -2.21 3.95 10.66
N SER A 24 -3.01 2.92 10.40
CA SER A 24 -2.92 2.10 9.19
C SER A 24 -3.95 2.52 8.14
N GLY A 25 -3.58 2.39 6.89
CA GLY A 25 -4.47 2.55 5.75
C GLY A 25 -5.32 1.30 5.51
N GLY A 26 -6.14 1.34 4.46
CA GLY A 26 -6.86 0.17 3.96
C GLY A 26 -5.92 -0.89 3.38
N GLU A 27 -6.42 -2.12 3.32
CA GLU A 27 -5.68 -3.31 2.89
C GLU A 27 -5.89 -3.56 1.40
N ALA A 28 -4.81 -3.92 0.71
CA ALA A 28 -4.76 -4.29 -0.69
C ALA A 28 -4.32 -5.76 -0.86
N THR A 29 -4.85 -6.46 -1.86
CA THR A 29 -4.46 -7.85 -2.19
C THR A 29 -3.88 -8.00 -3.60
N PRO A 30 -2.78 -7.28 -3.92
CA PRO A 30 -2.17 -7.37 -5.23
C PRO A 30 -1.61 -8.77 -5.52
N ARG A 31 -1.54 -9.15 -6.81
CA ARG A 31 -0.85 -10.38 -7.26
C ARG A 31 -0.05 -10.11 -8.53
N GLY A 32 1.27 -10.17 -8.45
CA GLY A 32 2.20 -9.70 -9.48
C GLY A 32 2.58 -8.23 -9.26
N LYS A 33 2.91 -7.51 -10.33
CA LYS A 33 3.35 -6.11 -10.23
C LYS A 33 2.25 -5.19 -9.73
N PHE A 34 2.58 -4.30 -8.79
CA PHE A 34 1.67 -3.27 -8.29
C PHE A 34 2.45 -1.99 -7.97
N ASN A 35 1.73 -0.88 -7.92
CA ASN A 35 2.28 0.44 -7.63
C ASN A 35 2.00 0.82 -6.18
N VAL A 36 2.95 1.49 -5.54
CA VAL A 36 2.79 2.18 -4.25
C VAL A 36 3.21 3.63 -4.43
N SER A 37 2.31 4.56 -4.14
CA SER A 37 2.56 5.99 -4.23
C SER A 37 2.18 6.69 -2.94
N ILE A 38 3.04 7.59 -2.47
CA ILE A 38 2.84 8.45 -1.30
C ILE A 38 3.16 9.88 -1.75
N TRP A 39 2.28 10.84 -1.45
CA TRP A 39 2.47 12.24 -1.84
C TRP A 39 1.81 13.25 -0.91
N GLY A 40 2.28 14.49 -0.98
CA GLY A 40 1.73 15.62 -0.22
C GLY A 40 2.83 16.42 0.48
N ALA A 41 2.40 17.45 1.22
CA ALA A 41 3.27 18.20 2.13
C ALA A 41 3.01 17.68 3.55
N PHE A 42 4.01 17.03 4.14
CA PHE A 42 3.88 16.37 5.44
C PHE A 42 5.21 16.24 6.17
N VAL A 43 5.12 16.07 7.49
CA VAL A 43 6.21 15.62 8.37
C VAL A 43 5.71 14.38 9.10
N ALA A 44 6.05 13.22 8.58
CA ALA A 44 5.59 11.92 9.03
C ALA A 44 6.54 10.81 8.56
N THR A 45 6.43 9.62 9.16
CA THR A 45 7.08 8.40 8.68
C THR A 45 6.01 7.39 8.28
N VAL A 46 6.02 6.98 7.01
CA VAL A 46 5.12 5.94 6.48
C VAL A 46 5.91 4.71 6.06
N ALA A 47 5.37 3.52 6.30
CA ALA A 47 5.96 2.28 5.82
C ALA A 47 4.94 1.42 5.07
N LEU A 48 5.41 0.64 4.10
CA LEU A 48 4.67 -0.47 3.50
C LEU A 48 4.82 -1.70 4.38
N GLU A 49 3.70 -2.30 4.77
CA GLU A 49 3.68 -3.57 5.49
C GLU A 49 2.94 -4.62 4.66
N ARG A 50 3.23 -5.89 4.95
CA ARG A 50 2.49 -7.02 4.41
C ARG A 50 2.10 -8.02 5.50
N SER A 51 1.02 -8.75 5.25
CA SER A 51 0.52 -9.82 6.12
C SER A 51 0.35 -11.11 5.33
N PHE A 52 0.73 -12.22 5.96
CA PHE A 52 0.61 -13.58 5.41
C PHE A 52 -0.49 -14.41 6.13
N ASP A 53 -1.14 -13.84 7.14
CA ASP A 53 -2.07 -14.53 8.04
C ASP A 53 -3.43 -13.84 8.12
N GLY A 54 -3.87 -13.27 6.99
CA GLY A 54 -5.18 -12.64 6.86
C GLY A 54 -5.32 -11.33 7.65
N GLY A 55 -4.21 -10.61 7.87
CA GLY A 55 -4.21 -9.31 8.55
C GLY A 55 -4.02 -9.38 10.07
N THR A 56 -3.70 -10.56 10.61
CA THR A 56 -3.47 -10.74 12.05
C THR A 56 -2.12 -10.16 12.46
N THR A 57 -1.06 -10.47 11.71
CA THR A 57 0.29 -9.93 11.89
C THR A 57 0.73 -9.18 10.63
N TRP A 58 1.51 -8.12 10.85
CA TRP A 58 2.00 -7.23 9.80
C TRP A 58 3.51 -7.07 9.93
N LEU A 59 4.22 -7.38 8.85
CA LEU A 59 5.67 -7.28 8.76
C LEU A 59 6.03 -6.09 7.89
N ASN A 60 6.95 -5.25 8.37
CA ASN A 60 7.48 -4.16 7.58
C ASN A 60 8.28 -4.73 6.39
N CYS A 61 7.97 -4.27 5.18
CA CYS A 61 8.75 -4.63 4.01
C CYS A 61 10.16 -4.03 4.10
N THR A 62 11.17 -4.72 3.60
CA THR A 62 12.55 -4.22 3.61
C THR A 62 12.93 -3.63 2.26
N ARG A 63 13.85 -2.67 2.29
CA ARG A 63 14.56 -2.20 1.11
C ARG A 63 15.52 -3.28 0.58
N PRO A 64 16.06 -3.14 -0.64
CA PRO A 64 17.04 -4.10 -1.18
C PRO A 64 18.31 -4.26 -0.35
N ASP A 65 18.67 -3.27 0.47
CA ASP A 65 19.81 -3.31 1.39
C ASP A 65 19.50 -4.04 2.73
N GLY A 66 18.29 -4.59 2.88
CA GLY A 66 17.85 -5.30 4.08
C GLY A 66 17.35 -4.39 5.21
N THR A 67 17.40 -3.07 5.05
CA THR A 67 16.85 -2.13 6.05
C THR A 67 15.34 -2.05 5.96
N ALA A 68 14.67 -1.76 7.08
CA ALA A 68 13.23 -1.54 7.09
C ALA A 68 12.85 -0.35 6.19
N ASN A 69 11.75 -0.45 5.46
CA ASN A 69 11.26 0.70 4.72
C ASN A 69 10.66 1.75 5.67
N ALA A 70 10.99 3.01 5.40
CA ALA A 70 10.51 4.18 6.12
C ALA A 70 10.57 5.38 5.17
N PHE A 71 9.42 5.83 4.71
CA PHE A 71 9.24 6.94 3.80
C PHE A 71 8.91 8.21 4.59
N THR A 72 9.82 9.18 4.55
CA THR A 72 9.65 10.51 5.16
C THR A 72 9.41 11.62 4.14
N ALA A 73 9.28 11.24 2.86
CA ALA A 73 9.01 12.11 1.73
C ALA A 73 8.11 11.39 0.72
N SER A 74 7.64 12.14 -0.28
CA SER A 74 6.86 11.57 -1.38
C SER A 74 7.67 10.51 -2.13
N VAL A 75 7.03 9.41 -2.53
CA VAL A 75 7.66 8.30 -3.24
C VAL A 75 6.67 7.66 -4.20
N SER A 76 7.16 7.09 -5.31
CA SER A 76 6.38 6.24 -6.20
C SER A 76 7.23 5.06 -6.63
N LEU A 77 6.73 3.84 -6.39
CA LEU A 77 7.46 2.59 -6.57
C LEU A 77 6.60 1.59 -7.34
N VAL A 78 7.28 0.69 -8.06
CA VAL A 78 6.68 -0.55 -8.55
C VAL A 78 7.23 -1.69 -7.69
N CYS A 79 6.32 -2.45 -7.11
CA CYS A 79 6.57 -3.64 -6.31
C CYS A 79 6.09 -4.89 -7.07
N ASP A 80 6.40 -6.07 -6.55
CA ASP A 80 5.95 -7.35 -7.11
C ASP A 80 5.64 -8.33 -5.98
N GLU A 81 4.46 -8.95 -6.01
CA GLU A 81 4.03 -9.97 -5.05
C GLU A 81 3.76 -11.30 -5.77
N PRO A 82 4.64 -12.30 -5.65
CA PRO A 82 4.46 -13.58 -6.33
C PRO A 82 3.39 -14.48 -5.69
N GLU A 83 3.07 -14.29 -4.41
CA GLU A 83 2.18 -15.14 -3.63
C GLU A 83 0.72 -14.64 -3.65
N THR A 84 -0.24 -15.57 -3.63
CA THR A 84 -1.67 -15.22 -3.60
C THR A 84 -2.15 -15.13 -2.16
N GLY A 85 -2.93 -14.09 -1.84
CA GLY A 85 -3.53 -13.94 -0.51
C GLY A 85 -2.69 -13.12 0.48
N VAL A 86 -1.52 -12.64 0.07
CA VAL A 86 -0.73 -11.68 0.85
C VAL A 86 -1.45 -10.33 0.84
N LEU A 87 -1.70 -9.79 2.03
CA LEU A 87 -2.28 -8.46 2.19
C LEU A 87 -1.16 -7.42 2.28
N TYR A 88 -1.37 -6.24 1.72
CA TYR A 88 -0.49 -5.08 1.83
C TYR A 88 -1.24 -3.89 2.39
N ARG A 89 -0.58 -3.07 3.21
CA ARG A 89 -1.12 -1.78 3.66
C ARG A 89 0.00 -0.78 3.86
N LEU A 90 -0.34 0.50 3.91
CA LEU A 90 0.56 1.50 4.47
C LEU A 90 0.25 1.74 5.95
N ILE A 91 1.28 2.02 6.74
CA ILE A 91 1.18 2.49 8.12
C ILE A 91 1.91 3.81 8.26
N CYS A 92 1.26 4.80 8.86
CA CYS A 92 1.89 6.01 9.35
C CYS A 92 2.31 5.76 10.81
N SER A 93 3.60 5.59 11.06
CA SER A 93 4.14 5.22 12.38
C SER A 93 4.59 6.43 13.21
N SER A 94 4.87 7.56 12.55
CA SER A 94 5.11 8.84 13.19
C SER A 94 4.40 9.93 12.41
N TYR A 95 3.84 10.91 13.10
CA TYR A 95 3.12 12.01 12.48
C TYR A 95 3.32 13.29 13.29
N THR A 96 3.74 14.36 12.61
CA THR A 96 3.87 15.70 13.19
C THR A 96 2.89 16.66 12.54
N SER A 97 2.81 16.71 11.21
CA SER A 97 1.93 17.65 10.49
C SER A 97 1.70 17.29 9.02
N GLY A 98 0.73 17.98 8.41
CA GLY A 98 0.43 17.91 6.98
C GLY A 98 -0.42 16.70 6.57
N THR A 99 -0.66 16.53 5.28
CA THR A 99 -1.49 15.43 4.78
C THR A 99 -0.63 14.47 3.97
N VAL A 100 -0.60 13.20 4.38
CA VAL A 100 0.07 12.14 3.63
C VAL A 100 -0.96 11.40 2.78
N ASN A 101 -1.06 11.75 1.50
CA ASN A 101 -1.93 11.01 0.57
C ASN A 101 -1.19 9.76 0.10
N TRP A 102 -1.93 8.67 -0.14
CA TRP A 102 -1.35 7.42 -0.58
C TRP A 102 -2.27 6.59 -1.46
N ARG A 103 -1.68 5.71 -2.25
CA ARG A 103 -2.36 4.73 -3.11
C ARG A 103 -1.53 3.46 -3.28
N ILE A 104 -2.19 2.32 -3.23
CA ILE A 104 -1.70 1.02 -3.70
C ILE A 104 -2.58 0.62 -4.89
N SER A 105 -2.01 0.27 -6.04
CA SER A 105 -2.81 -0.11 -7.22
C SER A 105 -2.16 -1.09 -8.17
N GLN A 106 -2.97 -1.97 -8.77
CA GLN A 106 -2.58 -2.96 -9.78
C GLN A 106 -3.44 -2.84 -11.03
#